data_AF-A0A4P6HB62-F1
#
_entry.id   AF-A0A4P6HB62-F1
#
_cell.length_a   1.000
_cell.length_b   1.000
_cell.length_c   1.000
_cell.angle_alpha   90.00
_cell.angle_beta   90.00
_cell.angle_gamma   90.00
#
_symmetry.space_group_name_H-M   'P 1'
#
loop_
_entity.id
_entity.type
_entity.pdbx_description
1 polymer ?
#
loop_
_entity_poly.entity_id
_entity_poly.type
_entity_poly.pdbx_seq_one_letter_code
_entity_poly.pdbx_strand_id
1 'polypeptide(L)' 'MKATVDPETRTFTLLADGKGSRWIGQYPIADYEKWVRFYAEQQERYAPHAQSYQPAVDALASIADQIRLLRGC' A
#
# COMPACT_ATOMS: atom_id res chain seq x y z
N MET A 1 5.45 7.75 3.52
CA MET A 1 5.06 6.87 2.39
C MET A 1 3.78 7.41 1.78
N LYS A 2 3.53 7.20 0.50
CA LYS A 2 2.31 7.65 -0.20
C LYS A 2 1.80 6.53 -1.11
N ALA A 3 0.49 6.39 -1.25
CA ALA A 3 -0.12 5.53 -2.26
C ALA A 3 -0.97 6.35 -3.23
N THR A 4 -1.04 5.90 -4.49
CA THR A 4 -1.89 6.49 -5.53
C THR A 4 -2.50 5.37 -6.38
N VAL A 5 -3.70 5.57 -6.89
CA VAL A 5 -4.38 4.61 -7.77
C VAL A 5 -4.44 5.19 -9.18
N ASP A 6 -4.17 4.32 -10.16
CA ASP A 6 -4.34 4.59 -11.57
C ASP A 6 -5.54 3.77 -12.08
N PRO A 7 -6.70 4.41 -12.34
CA PRO A 7 -7.92 3.71 -12.71
C PRO A 7 -7.89 3.17 -14.15
N GLU A 8 -7.10 3.79 -15.05
CA GLU A 8 -7.02 3.40 -16.45
C GLU A 8 -6.28 2.07 -16.62
N THR A 9 -5.16 1.93 -15.91
CA THR A 9 -4.33 0.72 -15.92
C THR A 9 -4.74 -0.30 -14.86
N ARG A 10 -5.72 0.05 -13.99
CA ARG A 10 -6.13 -0.76 -12.84
C ARG A 10 -4.95 -1.17 -11.96
N THR A 11 -4.09 -0.20 -11.66
CA THR A 11 -2.93 -0.39 -10.76
C THR A 11 -2.96 0.60 -9.60
N PHE A 12 -2.20 0.30 -8.56
CA PHE A 12 -1.86 1.26 -7.51
C PHE A 12 -0.35 1.29 -7.31
N THR A 13 0.16 2.44 -6.92
CA THR A 13 1.57 2.69 -6.70
C THR A 13 1.80 2.99 -5.23
N LEU A 14 2.76 2.29 -4.62
CA LEU A 14 3.25 2.54 -3.27
C LEU A 14 4.63 3.21 -3.36
N LEU A 15 4.73 4.41 -2.80
CA LEU A 15 5.91 5.26 -2.88
C LEU A 15 6.50 5.47 -1.49
N ALA A 16 7.68 4.90 -1.27
CA ALA A 16 8.49 5.22 -0.08
C ALA A 16 9.33 6.47 -0.40
N ASP A 17 9.02 7.57 0.27
CA ASP A 17 9.86 8.76 0.28
C ASP A 17 10.64 8.77 1.60
N GLY A 18 11.95 8.56 1.49
CA GLY A 18 12.90 8.60 2.60
C GLY A 18 14.18 9.30 2.15
N LYS A 19 14.93 9.89 3.09
CA LYS A 19 16.17 10.64 2.80
C LYS A 19 17.14 9.80 1.94
N GLY A 20 17.13 10.03 0.63
CA GLY A 20 18.09 9.46 -0.33
C GLY A 20 17.64 8.23 -1.12
N SER A 21 16.43 7.70 -0.94
CA SER A 21 15.95 6.56 -1.75
C SER A 21 14.44 6.62 -1.97
N ARG A 22 14.04 6.71 -3.24
CA ARG A 22 12.64 6.68 -3.66
C ARG A 22 12.33 5.28 -4.15
N TRP A 23 11.72 4.47 -3.31
CA TRP A 23 11.24 3.15 -3.74
C TRP A 23 9.82 3.30 -4.28
N ILE A 24 9.59 2.77 -5.48
CA ILE A 24 8.31 2.83 -6.19
C ILE A 24 7.93 1.41 -6.56
N GLY A 25 6.87 0.89 -5.96
CA GLY A 25 6.24 -0.36 -6.36
C GLY A 25 4.90 -0.08 -7.02
N GLN A 26 4.70 -0.53 -8.26
CA GLN A 26 3.40 -0.48 -8.95
C GLN A 26 2.81 -1.89 -8.98
N TYR A 27 1.56 -2.02 -8.56
CA TYR A 27 0.90 -3.30 -8.34
C TYR A 27 -0.51 -3.30 -8.93
N PRO A 28 -1.02 -4.44 -9.42
CA PRO A 28 -2.43 -4.55 -9.81
C PRO A 28 -3.36 -4.28 -8.61
N ILE A 29 -4.51 -3.63 -8.85
CA ILE A 29 -5.52 -3.44 -7.78
C ILE A 29 -6.05 -4.77 -7.20
N ALA A 30 -5.97 -5.86 -7.97
CA ALA A 30 -6.31 -7.20 -7.53
C ALA A 30 -5.40 -7.70 -6.39
N ASP A 31 -4.15 -7.23 -6.34
CA ASP A 31 -3.18 -7.59 -5.29
C ASP A 31 -3.31 -6.71 -4.04
N TYR A 32 -4.24 -5.75 -4.01
CA TYR A 32 -4.39 -4.83 -2.89
C TYR A 32 -4.56 -5.55 -1.55
N GLU A 33 -5.45 -6.53 -1.47
CA GLU A 33 -5.71 -7.28 -0.22
C GLU A 33 -4.49 -8.09 0.23
N LYS A 34 -3.71 -8.62 -0.73
CA LYS A 34 -2.44 -9.29 -0.45
C LYS A 34 -1.45 -8.35 0.23
N TRP A 35 -1.31 -7.12 -0.26
CA TRP A 35 -0.40 -6.13 0.33
C TRP A 35 -0.88 -5.62 1.69
N VAL A 36 -2.17 -5.35 1.85
CA VAL A 36 -2.75 -4.98 3.16
C VAL A 36 -2.47 -6.07 4.19
N ARG A 37 -2.75 -7.34 3.85
CA ARG A 37 -2.49 -8.47 4.74
C ARG A 37 -1.00 -8.62 5.05
N PHE A 38 -0.15 -8.51 4.03
CA PHE A 38 1.30 -8.61 4.20
C PHE A 38 1.82 -7.61 5.25
N TYR A 39 1.46 -6.33 5.13
CA TYR A 39 1.93 -5.32 6.09
C TYR A 39 1.35 -5.50 7.49
N ALA A 40 0.10 -5.95 7.61
CA ALA A 40 -0.48 -6.31 8.91
C ALA A 40 0.27 -7.48 9.57
N GLU A 41 0.55 -8.54 8.80
CA GLU A 41 1.33 -9.69 9.26
C GLU A 41 2.77 -9.29 9.65
N GLN A 42 3.40 -8.35 8.94
CA GLN A 42 4.71 -7.81 9.33
C GLN A 42 4.66 -7.04 10.66
N GLN A 43 3.63 -6.24 10.90
CA GLN A 43 3.46 -5.51 12.16
C GLN A 43 3.27 -6.46 13.35
N GLU A 44 2.49 -7.52 13.17
CA GLU A 44 2.27 -8.53 14.22
C GLU A 44 3.54 -9.36 14.47
N ARG A 45 4.18 -9.84 13.41
CA ARG A 45 5.37 -10.70 13.50
C ARG A 45 6.62 -9.98 13.99
N TYR A 46 6.75 -8.70 13.66
CA TYR A 46 7.89 -7.87 14.02
C TYR A 46 7.44 -6.63 14.81
N ALA A 47 6.77 -6.86 15.94
CA ALA A 47 6.31 -5.80 16.84
C ALA A 47 7.35 -4.70 17.16
N PRO A 48 8.65 -5.00 17.37
CA PRO A 48 9.68 -3.96 17.59
C PRO A 48 9.88 -3.00 16.41
N HIS A 49 9.53 -3.44 15.19
CA HIS A 49 9.63 -2.67 13.95
C HIS A 49 8.25 -2.28 13.38
N ALA A 50 7.15 -2.53 14.10
CA ALA A 50 5.80 -2.24 13.65
C ALA A 50 5.62 -0.77 13.24
N GLN A 51 6.27 0.15 13.94
CA GLN A 51 6.27 1.58 13.62
C GLN A 51 6.92 1.90 12.27
N SER A 52 7.89 1.11 11.82
CA SER A 52 8.51 1.28 10.51
C SER A 52 7.58 0.89 9.36
N TYR A 53 6.60 0.02 9.62
CA TYR A 53 5.59 -0.40 8.63
C TYR A 53 4.32 0.47 8.66
N GLN A 54 4.08 1.21 9.75
CA GLN A 54 2.88 2.06 9.89
C GLN A 54 2.65 3.01 8.69
N PRO A 55 3.68 3.69 8.14
CA PRO A 55 3.48 4.54 6.97
C PRO A 55 2.95 3.80 5.74
N ALA A 56 3.28 2.51 5.58
CA ALA A 56 2.77 1.69 4.48
C ALA A 56 1.30 1.30 4.69
N VAL A 57 0.94 0.96 5.93
CA VAL A 57 -0.44 0.67 6.33
C VAL A 57 -1.32 1.89 6.11
N ASP A 58 -0.89 3.07 6.57
CA ASP A 58 -1.64 4.33 6.39
C ASP A 58 -1.79 4.68 4.90
N ALA A 59 -0.74 4.49 4.11
CA ALA A 59 -0.78 4.72 2.67
C ALA A 59 -1.79 3.80 1.97
N LEU A 60 -1.78 2.50 2.27
CA LEU A 60 -2.75 1.55 1.72
C LEU A 60 -4.19 1.83 2.20
N ALA A 61 -4.38 2.26 3.45
CA ALA A 61 -5.68 2.65 3.97
C ALA A 61 -6.24 3.87 3.21
N SER A 62 -5.41 4.85 2.88
CA SER A 62 -5.84 6.07 2.16
C SER A 62 -6.40 5.83 0.76
N ILE A 63 -6.05 4.71 0.12
CA ILE A 63 -6.55 4.34 -1.22
C ILE A 63 -7.65 3.25 -1.17
N ALA A 64 -8.04 2.79 0.01
CA ALA A 64 -8.95 1.66 0.18
C ALA A 64 -10.30 1.87 -0.53
N ASP A 65 -10.93 3.03 -0.36
CA ASP A 65 -12.22 3.33 -1.00
C ASP A 65 -12.11 3.44 -2.53
N GLN A 66 -11.01 4.02 -3.03
CA GLN A 66 -10.77 4.07 -4.48
C GLN A 66 -10.62 2.66 -5.07
N ILE A 67 -9.89 1.77 -4.40
CA ILE A 67 -9.74 0.37 -4.82
C ILE A 67 -11.10 -0.34 -4.80
N ARG A 68 -11.91 -0.15 -3.75
CA ARG A 68 -13.25 -0.76 -3.64
C ARG A 68 -14.16 -0.35 -4.79
N LEU A 69 -14.19 0.94 -5.12
CA LEU A 69 -14.98 1.46 -6.24
C LEU A 69 -14.55 0.85 -7.58
N LEU A 70 -13.25 0.70 -7.81
CA LEU A 70 -12.73 0.14 -9.08
C LEU A 70 -12.88 -1.37 -9.20
N ARG A 71 -13.01 -2.10 -8.09
CA ARG A 71 -13.30 -3.54 -8.08
C ARG A 71 -14.79 -3.86 -8.18
N GLY A 72 -15.65 -2.92 -7.83
CA GLY A 72 -17.11 -3.07 -7.79
C GLY A 72 -17.86 -2.66 -9.08
N CYS A 73 -17.15 -2.20 -10.12
CA CYS A 73 -17.70 -1.89 -11.44
C CYS A 73 -17.27 -2.90 -12.51
#